data_AF-A0A2R6JL70-F1
#
_entry.id   AF-A0A2R6JL70-F1
#
_cell.length_a   1.000
_cell.length_b   1.000
_cell.length_c   1.000
_cell.angle_alpha   90.00
_cell.angle_beta   90.00
_cell.angle_gamma   90.00
#
_symmetry.space_group_name_H-M   'P 1'
#
loop_
_entity.id
_entity.type
_entity.pdbx_description
1 polymer ?
#
loop_
_entity_poly.entity_id
_entity_poly.type
_entity_poly.pdbx_seq_one_letter_code
_entity_poly.pdbx_strand_id
1 'polypeptide(L)'
;MAFSDFVTNLETERRKLTVLNRTKPDLVYEMLADGFADRQDNVSIWEVETDCGKPEDAVLLEDETGVIGVSTLGEIEDALLLVNSDIYVTGTRSLPQVDTPEVVTKMDNTRLLAEGYPDPRKQKLLLIEIARYIEARAWRAGDGELYSGFQALSRIDDESGTREAYERLGATDAEVHVFGAPDWEPPEDMGVIPHSHDVPDLRESWFVVYAPPRDPERKVALVAVEEGDDRWTAFWTHSEDRVDRIRDYVVDRYV
;
A
#
# COMPACT_ATOMS: atom_id res chain seq x y z
N MET A 1 13.10 -4.73 18.66
CA MET A 1 12.28 -4.87 17.45
C MET A 1 11.43 -3.63 17.34
N ALA A 2 11.45 -2.99 16.17
CA ALA A 2 10.71 -1.79 15.78
C ALA A 2 10.12 -2.01 14.38
N PHE A 3 9.18 -1.19 13.92
CA PHE A 3 8.65 -1.32 12.56
C PHE A 3 9.74 -1.19 11.48
N SER A 4 10.77 -0.38 11.75
CA SER A 4 11.94 -0.24 10.88
C SER A 4 12.70 -1.55 10.65
N ASP A 5 12.64 -2.51 11.57
CA ASP A 5 13.28 -3.82 11.39
C ASP A 5 12.61 -4.65 10.29
N PHE A 6 11.28 -4.51 10.11
CA PHE A 6 10.52 -5.17 9.04
C PHE A 6 10.80 -4.58 7.66
N VAL A 7 11.34 -3.36 7.60
CA VAL A 7 11.63 -2.65 6.35
C VAL A 7 13.14 -2.67 6.03
N THR A 8 14.01 -2.75 7.04
CA THR A 8 15.47 -2.75 6.84
C THR A 8 16.01 -4.16 6.55
N ASN A 9 15.45 -5.20 7.19
CA ASN A 9 15.93 -6.59 7.06
C ASN A 9 15.11 -7.38 6.03
N LEU A 10 14.89 -6.79 4.86
CA LEU A 10 14.09 -7.41 3.81
C LEU A 10 14.95 -8.34 2.94
N GLU A 11 14.61 -9.63 2.91
CA GLU A 11 14.87 -10.38 1.68
C GLU A 11 13.85 -9.88 0.66
N THR A 12 14.37 -9.22 -0.36
CA THR A 12 13.63 -8.60 -1.45
C THR A 12 13.68 -9.51 -2.67
N GLU A 13 12.56 -9.60 -3.38
CA GLU A 13 12.48 -10.34 -4.63
C GLU A 13 12.92 -9.47 -5.80
N ARG A 14 13.58 -10.10 -6.77
CA ARG A 14 13.93 -9.42 -8.03
C ARG A 14 12.72 -9.42 -8.94
N ARG A 15 12.39 -8.23 -9.44
CA ARG A 15 11.33 -8.01 -10.42
C ARG A 15 11.89 -7.34 -11.65
N LYS A 16 11.35 -7.69 -12.80
CA LYS A 16 11.60 -7.00 -14.05
C LYS A 16 10.29 -6.43 -14.56
N LEU A 17 10.25 -5.12 -14.77
CA LEU A 17 9.10 -4.43 -15.32
C LEU A 17 9.43 -4.02 -16.76
N THR A 18 8.66 -4.50 -17.73
CA THR A 18 8.83 -4.20 -19.15
C THR A 18 7.64 -3.40 -19.64
N VAL A 19 7.87 -2.17 -20.11
CA VAL A 19 6.86 -1.31 -20.74
C VAL A 19 6.96 -1.47 -22.25
N LEU A 20 5.85 -1.86 -22.89
CA LEU A 20 5.77 -2.08 -24.33
C LEU A 20 5.13 -0.88 -25.03
N ASN A 21 5.75 -0.44 -26.13
CA ASN A 21 5.22 0.57 -27.06
C ASN A 21 4.59 1.77 -26.34
N ARG A 22 5.40 2.51 -25.58
CA ARG A 22 4.90 3.57 -24.69
C ARG A 22 4.46 4.78 -25.51
N THR A 23 3.22 5.20 -25.32
CA THR A 23 2.64 6.39 -25.93
C THR A 23 2.20 7.43 -24.91
N LYS A 24 2.03 7.02 -23.64
CA LYS A 24 1.62 7.90 -22.54
C LYS A 24 2.75 8.77 -21.98
N PRO A 25 2.41 9.93 -21.37
CA PRO A 25 3.38 10.83 -20.73
C PRO A 25 4.21 10.15 -19.65
N ASP A 26 5.36 10.75 -19.34
CA ASP A 26 6.38 10.20 -18.44
C ASP A 26 5.90 9.99 -17.00
N LEU A 27 4.80 10.61 -16.55
CA LEU A 27 4.50 10.70 -15.12
C LEU A 27 4.35 9.36 -14.39
N VAL A 28 3.54 8.44 -14.91
CA VAL A 28 3.33 7.11 -14.28
C VAL A 28 4.58 6.26 -14.40
N TYR A 29 5.30 6.40 -15.52
CA TYR A 29 6.57 5.72 -15.73
C TYR A 29 7.61 6.18 -14.72
N GLU A 30 7.78 7.49 -14.53
CA GLU A 30 8.67 8.10 -13.53
C GLU A 30 8.27 7.68 -12.11
N MET A 31 6.98 7.61 -11.79
CA MET A 31 6.54 7.13 -10.48
C MET A 31 6.93 5.68 -10.21
N LEU A 32 6.78 4.79 -11.20
CA LEU A 32 7.20 3.39 -11.08
C LEU A 32 8.73 3.29 -11.05
N ALA A 33 9.42 4.09 -11.87
CA ALA A 33 10.86 4.18 -11.89
C ALA A 33 11.40 4.64 -10.55
N ASP A 34 11.05 5.83 -10.09
CA ASP A 34 11.60 6.40 -8.86
C ASP A 34 11.14 5.65 -7.61
N GLY A 35 9.91 5.12 -7.60
CA GLY A 35 9.37 4.39 -6.46
C GLY A 35 10.07 3.06 -6.20
N PHE A 36 10.42 2.34 -7.26
CA PHE A 36 11.05 1.01 -7.16
C PHE A 36 12.54 0.99 -7.52
N ALA A 37 13.09 2.09 -8.05
CA ALA A 37 14.52 2.25 -8.31
C ALA A 37 15.27 2.58 -7.02
N ASP A 38 15.30 1.65 -6.07
CA ASP A 38 16.30 1.71 -5.01
C ASP A 38 17.64 1.13 -5.48
N ARG A 39 18.71 1.64 -4.87
CA ARG A 39 20.15 1.39 -5.05
C ARG A 39 20.61 -0.08 -4.95
N GLN A 40 19.69 -1.04 -4.90
CA GLN A 40 19.94 -2.47 -4.74
C GLN A 40 19.62 -3.31 -6.00
N ASP A 41 19.23 -2.68 -7.12
CA ASP A 41 18.97 -3.34 -8.41
C ASP A 41 17.88 -4.43 -8.40
N ASN A 42 16.97 -4.41 -7.42
CA ASN A 42 15.93 -5.44 -7.30
C ASN A 42 14.81 -5.29 -8.32
N VAL A 43 14.46 -4.06 -8.70
CA VAL A 43 13.48 -3.81 -9.76
C VAL A 43 14.19 -3.19 -10.96
N SER A 44 14.17 -3.89 -12.09
CA SER A 44 14.73 -3.39 -13.35
C SER A 44 13.61 -3.00 -14.30
N ILE A 45 13.63 -1.77 -14.80
CA ILE A 45 12.61 -1.24 -15.71
C ILE A 45 13.19 -1.14 -17.12
N TRP A 46 12.44 -1.65 -18.10
CA TRP A 46 12.80 -1.67 -19.52
C TRP A 46 11.68 -1.09 -20.35
N GLU A 47 12.06 -0.37 -21.41
CA GLU A 47 11.13 0.07 -22.46
C GLU A 47 11.46 -0.70 -23.74
N VAL A 48 10.45 -1.31 -24.35
CA VAL A 48 10.60 -2.16 -25.53
C VAL A 48 9.58 -1.75 -26.58
N GLU A 49 10.08 -1.36 -27.75
CA GLU A 49 9.29 -1.19 -28.95
C GLU A 49 9.16 -2.53 -29.69
N THR A 50 7.93 -2.91 -30.02
CA THR A 50 7.61 -4.12 -30.79
C THR A 50 7.45 -3.78 -32.27
N ASP A 51 7.77 -4.71 -33.16
CA ASP A 51 7.68 -4.49 -34.62
C ASP A 51 6.28 -4.06 -35.10
N CYS A 52 5.22 -4.49 -34.39
CA CYS A 52 3.83 -4.16 -34.72
C CYS A 52 3.28 -2.96 -33.93
N GLY A 53 4.06 -2.36 -33.04
CA GLY A 53 3.63 -1.26 -32.17
C GLY A 53 2.50 -1.65 -31.20
N LYS A 54 2.28 -2.94 -30.95
CA LYS A 54 1.19 -3.44 -30.11
C LYS A 54 1.67 -4.57 -29.17
N PRO A 55 1.10 -4.68 -27.95
CA PRO A 55 0.13 -3.76 -27.35
C PRO A 55 0.76 -2.42 -26.94
N GLU A 56 0.01 -1.32 -27.07
CA GLU A 56 0.43 0.01 -26.60
C GLU A 56 0.33 0.11 -25.08
N ASP A 57 1.30 0.79 -24.48
CA ASP A 57 1.34 1.12 -23.05
C ASP A 57 1.18 -0.08 -22.11
N ALA A 58 1.49 -1.30 -22.57
CA ALA A 58 1.39 -2.49 -21.73
C ALA A 58 2.58 -2.56 -20.79
N VAL A 59 2.34 -2.98 -19.56
CA VAL A 59 3.33 -3.15 -18.51
C VAL A 59 3.32 -4.62 -18.10
N LEU A 60 4.45 -5.28 -18.30
CA LEU A 60 4.67 -6.67 -17.91
C LEU A 60 5.53 -6.70 -16.66
N LEU A 61 5.08 -7.41 -15.64
CA LEU A 61 5.88 -7.74 -14.47
C LEU A 61 6.36 -9.18 -14.58
N GLU A 62 7.67 -9.36 -14.45
CA GLU A 62 8.35 -10.64 -14.58
C GLU A 62 9.19 -10.95 -13.33
N ASP A 63 9.28 -12.22 -13.00
CA ASP A 63 10.23 -12.78 -12.03
C ASP A 63 11.01 -13.96 -12.63
N GLU A 64 11.63 -14.79 -11.80
CA GLU A 64 12.38 -15.97 -12.26
C GLU A 64 11.51 -17.06 -12.91
N THR A 65 10.19 -17.03 -12.69
CA THR A 65 9.22 -18.00 -13.24
C THR A 65 8.58 -17.53 -14.54
N GLY A 66 8.66 -16.22 -14.85
CA GLY A 66 8.14 -15.62 -16.07
C GLY A 66 7.26 -14.40 -15.78
N VAL A 67 6.28 -14.15 -16.65
CA VAL A 67 5.33 -13.04 -16.48
C VAL A 67 4.35 -13.39 -15.36
N ILE A 68 4.35 -12.59 -14.29
CA ILE A 68 3.50 -12.76 -13.11
C ILE A 68 2.42 -11.69 -12.97
N GLY A 69 2.47 -10.64 -13.80
CA GLY A 69 1.44 -9.62 -13.84
C GLY A 69 1.44 -8.86 -15.15
N VAL A 70 0.24 -8.50 -15.60
CA VAL A 70 0.04 -7.68 -16.80
C VAL A 70 -0.91 -6.53 -16.47
N SER A 71 -0.53 -5.33 -16.85
CA SER A 71 -1.39 -4.14 -16.74
C SER A 71 -1.10 -3.19 -17.90
N THR A 72 -1.79 -2.06 -17.95
CA THR A 72 -1.48 -0.95 -18.83
C THR A 72 -1.07 0.27 -18.01
N LEU A 73 -0.28 1.17 -18.60
CA LEU A 73 0.01 2.46 -17.96
C LEU A 73 -1.29 3.24 -17.70
N GLY A 74 -2.34 3.01 -18.48
CA GLY A 74 -3.67 3.57 -18.23
C GLY A 74 -4.34 3.05 -16.96
N GLU A 75 -4.33 1.74 -16.73
CA GLU A 75 -4.86 1.16 -15.49
C GLU A 75 -4.10 1.65 -14.26
N ILE A 76 -2.77 1.78 -14.37
CA ILE A 76 -1.92 2.32 -13.30
C ILE A 76 -2.18 3.82 -13.10
N GLU A 77 -2.33 4.59 -14.19
CA GLU A 77 -2.73 6.00 -14.11
C GLU A 77 -4.10 6.17 -13.46
N ASP A 78 -5.07 5.33 -13.81
CA ASP A 78 -6.40 5.36 -13.24
C ASP A 78 -6.36 5.03 -11.74
N ALA A 79 -5.59 4.00 -11.38
CA ALA A 79 -5.30 3.61 -10.00
C ALA A 79 -4.76 4.74 -9.16
N LEU A 80 -3.69 5.37 -9.64
CA LEU A 80 -2.88 6.27 -8.83
C LEU A 80 -3.25 7.74 -9.00
N LEU A 81 -3.77 8.16 -10.15
CA LEU A 81 -3.90 9.58 -10.51
C LEU A 81 -5.33 10.01 -10.85
N LEU A 82 -6.09 9.23 -11.64
CA LEU A 82 -7.33 9.75 -12.24
C LEU A 82 -8.58 9.57 -11.37
N VAL A 83 -8.66 8.52 -10.55
CA VAL A 83 -9.75 8.45 -9.54
C VAL A 83 -9.44 9.37 -8.34
N ASN A 84 -8.26 10.00 -8.35
CA ASN A 84 -7.84 11.01 -7.39
C ASN A 84 -8.10 12.45 -7.87
N SER A 85 -8.87 12.66 -8.96
CA SER A 85 -9.06 14.00 -9.54
C SER A 85 -9.92 14.97 -8.70
N ASP A 86 -10.64 14.49 -7.69
CA ASP A 86 -11.33 15.36 -6.70
C ASP A 86 -10.45 15.67 -5.46
N ILE A 87 -9.21 15.15 -5.41
CA ILE A 87 -8.34 15.10 -4.21
C ILE A 87 -7.27 16.19 -4.19
N TYR A 88 -7.61 17.44 -4.50
CA TYR A 88 -6.90 18.50 -3.77
C TYR A 88 -7.51 18.71 -2.37
N VAL A 89 -8.57 17.95 -2.01
CA VAL A 89 -9.33 18.14 -0.76
C VAL A 89 -9.77 16.85 -0.03
N THR A 90 -10.10 15.70 -0.67
CA THR A 90 -11.04 14.72 -0.04
C THR A 90 -10.63 13.25 0.17
N GLY A 91 -9.40 12.81 -0.13
CA GLY A 91 -8.96 11.48 0.28
C GLY A 91 -9.56 10.31 -0.53
N THR A 92 -8.80 9.22 -0.52
CA THR A 92 -8.82 7.99 -1.32
C THR A 92 -10.16 7.46 -1.90
N ARG A 93 -10.05 6.69 -3.01
CA ARG A 93 -11.09 5.79 -3.55
C ARG A 93 -11.91 5.09 -2.46
N SER A 94 -13.24 5.10 -2.60
CA SER A 94 -14.11 4.29 -1.73
C SER A 94 -13.81 2.79 -1.91
N LEU A 95 -13.88 2.01 -0.82
CA LEU A 95 -13.54 0.57 -0.82
C LEU A 95 -14.17 -0.26 -1.96
N PRO A 96 -15.44 -0.05 -2.36
CA PRO A 96 -16.04 -0.79 -3.48
C PRO A 96 -15.36 -0.55 -4.84
N GLN A 97 -14.74 0.62 -5.04
CA GLN A 97 -14.16 1.07 -6.31
C GLN A 97 -12.66 0.75 -6.44
N VAL A 98 -12.07 0.14 -5.42
CA VAL A 98 -10.63 -0.14 -5.39
C VAL A 98 -10.31 -1.28 -6.34
N ASP A 99 -9.83 -0.93 -7.53
CA ASP A 99 -9.34 -1.88 -8.52
C ASP A 99 -7.85 -1.58 -8.77
N THR A 100 -7.00 -2.34 -8.08
CA THR A 100 -5.55 -2.13 -8.07
C THR A 100 -4.91 -3.00 -9.15
N PRO A 101 -4.13 -2.44 -10.09
CA PRO A 101 -3.56 -3.17 -11.21
C PRO A 101 -2.68 -4.34 -10.77
N GLU A 102 -2.69 -5.42 -11.54
CA GLU A 102 -1.95 -6.64 -11.21
C GLU A 102 -0.46 -6.34 -11.00
N VAL A 103 0.16 -5.54 -11.87
CA VAL A 103 1.56 -5.13 -11.74
C VAL A 103 1.86 -4.47 -10.39
N VAL A 104 0.92 -3.68 -9.85
CA VAL A 104 1.08 -3.06 -8.52
C VAL A 104 0.92 -4.10 -7.43
N THR A 105 -0.15 -4.92 -7.46
CA THR A 105 -0.40 -5.93 -6.41
C THR A 105 0.69 -7.00 -6.32
N LYS A 106 1.31 -7.36 -7.45
CA LYS A 106 2.34 -8.40 -7.61
C LYS A 106 3.77 -7.89 -7.41
N MET A 107 3.91 -6.60 -7.17
CA MET A 107 5.19 -6.01 -6.77
C MET A 107 5.47 -6.25 -5.27
N ASP A 108 4.69 -7.12 -4.62
CA ASP A 108 4.94 -7.55 -3.25
C ASP A 108 6.32 -8.17 -3.11
N ASN A 109 6.83 -8.14 -1.89
CA ASN A 109 8.20 -8.50 -1.55
C ASN A 109 9.29 -7.63 -2.19
N THR A 110 8.93 -6.44 -2.69
CA THR A 110 9.90 -5.40 -3.11
C THR A 110 9.89 -4.22 -2.15
N ARG A 111 11.00 -3.48 -2.14
CA ARG A 111 11.12 -2.24 -1.38
C ARG A 111 10.57 -1.09 -2.23
N LEU A 112 9.73 -0.27 -1.63
CA LEU A 112 9.16 0.93 -2.22
C LEU A 112 9.70 2.14 -1.47
N LEU A 113 10.26 3.10 -2.20
CA LEU A 113 10.68 4.39 -1.68
C LEU A 113 9.66 5.45 -2.11
N ALA A 114 9.22 6.27 -1.16
CA ALA A 114 8.51 7.50 -1.44
C ALA A 114 9.35 8.67 -0.91
N GLU A 115 10.33 9.11 -1.71
CA GLU A 115 11.25 10.22 -1.45
C GLU A 115 10.77 11.58 -1.98
N GLY A 116 9.72 11.57 -2.81
CA GLY A 116 9.01 12.77 -3.21
C GLY A 116 9.66 13.66 -4.25
N TYR A 117 10.51 13.10 -5.10
CA TYR A 117 11.00 13.80 -6.27
C TYR A 117 10.19 13.40 -7.52
N PRO A 118 9.80 14.34 -8.41
CA PRO A 118 9.83 15.80 -8.21
C PRO A 118 8.66 16.32 -7.36
N ASP A 119 7.67 15.50 -6.96
CA ASP A 119 6.56 15.89 -6.08
C ASP A 119 6.28 14.81 -4.99
N PRO A 120 6.45 15.12 -3.69
CA PRO A 120 6.21 14.22 -2.55
C PRO A 120 4.84 13.60 -2.49
N ARG A 121 3.86 14.32 -3.00
CA ARG A 121 2.48 13.85 -3.01
C ARG A 121 2.29 12.66 -3.93
N LYS A 122 3.12 12.49 -4.96
CA LYS A 122 2.89 11.50 -6.02
C LYS A 122 3.37 10.11 -5.65
N GLN A 123 4.57 9.96 -5.07
CA GLN A 123 5.07 8.62 -4.71
C GLN A 123 4.29 8.01 -3.54
N LYS A 124 3.77 8.86 -2.64
CA LYS A 124 2.82 8.43 -1.61
C LYS A 124 1.53 7.83 -2.18
N LEU A 125 1.15 8.13 -3.42
CA LEU A 125 -0.05 7.55 -4.04
C LEU A 125 0.08 6.03 -4.19
N LEU A 126 1.29 5.50 -4.41
CA LEU A 126 1.53 4.05 -4.41
C LEU A 126 1.30 3.45 -3.01
N LEU A 127 1.80 4.10 -1.96
CA LEU A 127 1.60 3.67 -0.58
C LEU A 127 0.11 3.68 -0.20
N ILE A 128 -0.57 4.78 -0.53
CA ILE A 128 -2.02 4.94 -0.32
C ILE A 128 -2.79 3.86 -1.08
N GLU A 129 -2.44 3.59 -2.34
CA GLU A 129 -3.12 2.56 -3.14
C GLU A 129 -2.92 1.16 -2.55
N ILE A 130 -1.72 0.81 -2.08
CA ILE A 130 -1.45 -0.49 -1.45
C ILE A 130 -2.21 -0.62 -0.12
N ALA A 131 -2.21 0.41 0.73
CA ALA A 131 -2.99 0.42 1.96
C ALA A 131 -4.48 0.23 1.66
N ARG A 132 -4.99 0.99 0.67
CA ARG A 132 -6.39 0.93 0.25
C ARG A 132 -6.78 -0.41 -0.35
N TYR A 133 -5.88 -1.04 -1.11
CA TYR A 133 -6.03 -2.39 -1.63
C TYR A 133 -6.23 -3.41 -0.49
N ILE A 134 -5.43 -3.31 0.58
CA ILE A 134 -5.54 -4.19 1.75
C ILE A 134 -6.87 -3.97 2.48
N GLU A 135 -7.23 -2.71 2.74
CA GLU A 135 -8.50 -2.34 3.38
C GLU A 135 -9.71 -2.82 2.57
N ALA A 136 -9.67 -2.66 1.24
CA ALA A 136 -10.73 -3.12 0.36
C ALA A 136 -10.84 -4.65 0.34
N ARG A 137 -9.72 -5.38 0.49
CA ARG A 137 -9.74 -6.84 0.67
C ARG A 137 -10.43 -7.22 1.98
N ALA A 138 -10.08 -6.58 3.08
CA ALA A 138 -10.70 -6.82 4.39
C ALA A 138 -12.22 -6.55 4.34
N TRP A 139 -12.61 -5.41 3.78
CA TRP A 139 -14.02 -5.04 3.62
C TRP A 139 -14.80 -6.00 2.73
N ARG A 140 -14.23 -6.46 1.60
CA ARG A 140 -14.89 -7.43 0.71
C ARG A 140 -15.08 -8.80 1.34
N ALA A 141 -14.13 -9.24 2.14
CA ALA A 141 -14.25 -10.48 2.90
C ALA A 141 -15.31 -10.33 4.01
N GLY A 142 -15.31 -9.18 4.68
CA GLY A 142 -16.27 -8.84 5.73
C GLY A 142 -16.05 -9.58 7.04
N ASP A 143 -14.94 -10.31 7.17
CA ASP A 143 -14.52 -11.05 8.36
C ASP A 143 -12.98 -11.02 8.53
N GLY A 144 -12.51 -11.48 9.68
CA GLY A 144 -11.09 -11.50 10.04
C GLY A 144 -10.65 -10.30 10.86
N GLU A 145 -9.34 -10.11 10.97
CA GLU A 145 -8.74 -9.03 11.76
C GLU A 145 -8.01 -8.06 10.81
N LEU A 146 -8.26 -6.77 10.98
CA LEU A 146 -7.55 -5.69 10.30
C LEU A 146 -6.88 -4.80 11.34
N TYR A 147 -5.56 -4.69 11.28
CA TYR A 147 -4.79 -3.79 12.13
C TYR A 147 -4.22 -2.65 11.27
N SER A 148 -4.63 -1.42 11.55
CA SER A 148 -4.17 -0.25 10.80
C SER A 148 -3.56 0.80 11.71
N GLY A 149 -2.33 1.18 11.44
CA GLY A 149 -1.59 2.17 12.20
C GLY A 149 -1.46 3.49 11.47
N PHE A 150 -1.76 4.57 12.18
CA PHE A 150 -1.59 5.95 11.77
C PHE A 150 -0.61 6.64 12.71
N GLN A 151 0.03 7.72 12.23
CA GLN A 151 0.87 8.55 13.09
C GLN A 151 0.07 9.18 14.24
N ALA A 152 -1.22 9.46 14.00
CA ALA A 152 -2.18 10.02 14.94
C ALA A 152 -3.59 9.55 14.58
N LEU A 153 -4.46 9.33 15.57
CA LEU A 153 -5.82 8.84 15.33
C LEU A 153 -6.66 9.86 14.55
N SER A 154 -6.40 11.16 14.71
CA SER A 154 -7.05 12.24 13.95
C SER A 154 -6.95 12.09 12.43
N ARG A 155 -5.93 11.37 11.92
CA ARG A 155 -5.77 11.11 10.48
C ARG A 155 -6.93 10.35 9.86
N ILE A 156 -7.68 9.60 10.67
CA ILE A 156 -8.91 8.94 10.21
C ILE A 156 -9.99 9.98 9.91
N ASP A 157 -10.09 11.05 10.71
CA ASP A 157 -11.12 12.09 10.59
C ASP A 157 -10.74 13.20 9.60
N ASP A 158 -9.46 13.54 9.52
CA ASP A 158 -8.95 14.63 8.68
C ASP A 158 -9.17 14.42 7.17
N GLU A 159 -9.34 13.16 6.74
CA GLU A 159 -9.49 12.78 5.33
C GLU A 159 -10.82 12.06 5.10
N SER A 160 -11.74 12.69 4.35
CA SER A 160 -13.09 12.13 4.15
C SER A 160 -13.11 10.71 3.56
N GLY A 161 -12.22 10.41 2.61
CA GLY A 161 -12.12 9.05 2.04
C GLY A 161 -11.58 8.02 3.04
N THR A 162 -10.70 8.43 3.96
CA THR A 162 -10.22 7.56 5.04
C THR A 162 -11.33 7.34 6.05
N ARG A 163 -12.00 8.39 6.51
CA ARG A 163 -13.16 8.29 7.41
C ARG A 163 -14.23 7.34 6.87
N GLU A 164 -14.67 7.55 5.62
CA GLU A 164 -15.69 6.71 4.98
C GLU A 164 -15.28 5.24 4.93
N ALA A 165 -14.01 4.97 4.64
CA ALA A 165 -13.54 3.59 4.58
C ALA A 165 -13.56 2.89 5.94
N TYR A 166 -13.15 3.56 7.03
CA TYR A 166 -13.18 2.97 8.37
C TYR A 166 -14.61 2.83 8.90
N GLU A 167 -15.52 3.76 8.58
CA GLU A 167 -16.96 3.58 8.84
C GLU A 167 -17.52 2.35 8.09
N ARG A 168 -17.12 2.14 6.82
CA ARG A 168 -17.54 0.95 6.05
C ARG A 168 -16.94 -0.34 6.58
N LEU A 169 -15.69 -0.32 7.02
CA LEU A 169 -14.99 -1.46 7.60
C LEU A 169 -15.63 -1.87 8.94
N GLY A 170 -15.84 -0.91 9.85
CA GLY A 170 -16.48 -1.18 11.14
C GLY A 170 -17.97 -1.54 11.06
N ALA A 171 -18.60 -1.34 9.89
CA ALA A 171 -19.94 -1.86 9.60
C ALA A 171 -19.96 -3.33 9.12
N THR A 172 -18.80 -3.99 9.01
CA THR A 172 -18.69 -5.43 8.68
C THR A 172 -18.54 -6.29 9.95
N ASP A 173 -18.41 -7.62 9.80
CA ASP A 173 -18.12 -8.54 10.90
C ASP A 173 -16.60 -8.67 11.18
N ALA A 174 -15.74 -7.89 10.49
CA ALA A 174 -14.30 -7.88 10.73
C ALA A 174 -13.94 -7.10 12.00
N GLU A 175 -12.94 -7.57 12.75
CA GLU A 175 -12.36 -6.86 13.89
C GLU A 175 -11.36 -5.82 13.38
N VAL A 176 -11.73 -4.54 13.46
CA VAL A 176 -10.93 -3.42 12.91
C VAL A 176 -10.23 -2.67 14.03
N HIS A 177 -8.93 -2.92 14.19
CA HIS A 177 -8.07 -2.26 15.16
C HIS A 177 -7.37 -1.05 14.53
N VAL A 178 -7.47 0.12 15.16
CA VAL A 178 -6.78 1.34 14.71
C VAL A 178 -5.80 1.84 15.75
N PHE A 179 -4.58 2.19 15.34
CA PHE A 179 -3.50 2.61 16.24
C PHE A 179 -3.06 4.03 15.90
N GLY A 180 -2.69 4.82 16.91
CA GLY A 180 -2.09 6.13 16.71
C GLY A 180 -1.99 6.95 18.00
N ALA A 181 -1.39 8.13 17.90
CA ALA A 181 -1.36 9.07 19.02
C ALA A 181 -2.79 9.47 19.47
N PRO A 182 -3.02 9.68 20.79
CA PRO A 182 -4.33 9.99 21.37
C PRO A 182 -4.77 11.46 21.15
N ASP A 183 -4.84 11.92 19.90
CA ASP A 183 -5.28 13.29 19.58
C ASP A 183 -6.73 13.37 19.08
N TRP A 184 -7.37 12.22 18.88
CA TRP A 184 -8.77 12.06 18.51
C TRP A 184 -9.28 10.69 18.98
N GLU A 185 -10.58 10.60 19.26
CA GLU A 185 -11.23 9.35 19.67
C GLU A 185 -12.32 8.99 18.63
N PRO A 186 -12.23 7.81 17.99
CA PRO A 186 -13.27 7.38 17.07
C PRO A 186 -14.63 7.28 17.76
N PRO A 187 -15.72 7.76 17.13
CA PRO A 187 -17.08 7.53 17.64
C PRO A 187 -17.38 6.03 17.79
N GLU A 188 -18.12 5.65 18.85
CA GLU A 188 -18.49 4.25 19.10
C GLU A 188 -19.23 3.60 17.93
N ASP A 189 -20.05 4.37 17.20
CA ASP A 189 -20.83 3.92 16.05
C ASP A 189 -20.01 3.72 14.77
N MET A 190 -18.72 4.08 14.77
CA MET A 190 -17.79 3.79 13.68
C MET A 190 -17.40 2.30 13.62
N GLY A 191 -17.59 1.55 14.71
CA GLY A 191 -17.33 0.10 14.74
C GLY A 191 -15.85 -0.30 14.69
N VAL A 192 -14.95 0.59 15.08
CA VAL A 192 -13.50 0.33 15.16
C VAL A 192 -13.04 0.23 16.61
N ILE A 193 -11.90 -0.44 16.84
CA ILE A 193 -11.28 -0.66 18.15
C ILE A 193 -10.02 0.22 18.24
N PRO A 194 -10.08 1.40 18.88
CA PRO A 194 -8.92 2.29 18.99
C PRO A 194 -7.89 1.79 20.02
N HIS A 195 -6.62 1.91 19.65
CA HIS A 195 -5.44 1.64 20.47
C HIS A 195 -4.55 2.88 20.48
N SER A 196 -4.69 3.66 21.54
CA SER A 196 -4.06 4.98 21.60
C SER A 196 -2.69 4.93 22.28
N HIS A 197 -1.63 5.18 21.50
CA HIS A 197 -0.25 5.08 21.96
C HIS A 197 0.57 6.25 21.41
N ASP A 198 1.22 7.00 22.30
CA ASP A 198 2.15 8.06 21.94
C ASP A 198 3.60 7.56 22.07
N VAL A 199 4.07 6.83 21.05
CA VAL A 199 5.44 6.29 20.99
C VAL A 199 6.07 6.54 19.61
N PRO A 200 7.40 6.79 19.54
CA PRO A 200 8.09 7.04 18.27
C PRO A 200 7.85 5.96 17.21
N ASP A 201 7.85 4.69 17.62
CA ASP A 201 7.66 3.55 16.72
C ASP A 201 6.33 3.60 15.96
N LEU A 202 5.24 4.09 16.57
CA LEU A 202 3.96 4.29 15.89
C LEU A 202 3.87 5.66 15.18
N ARG A 203 4.48 6.71 15.76
CA ARG A 203 4.49 8.05 15.15
C ARG A 203 5.26 8.11 13.84
N GLU A 204 6.25 7.24 13.66
CA GLU A 204 7.12 7.20 12.49
C GLU A 204 6.73 6.08 11.54
N SER A 205 5.58 5.41 11.76
CA SER A 205 5.17 4.26 10.96
C SER A 205 3.74 4.38 10.46
N TRP A 206 3.49 3.75 9.32
CA TRP A 206 2.18 3.46 8.78
C TRP A 206 2.16 1.98 8.41
N PHE A 207 1.21 1.22 8.96
CA PHE A 207 1.03 -0.18 8.61
C PHE A 207 -0.44 -0.51 8.39
N VAL A 208 -0.68 -1.52 7.56
CA VAL A 208 -1.99 -2.14 7.40
C VAL A 208 -1.78 -3.64 7.32
N VAL A 209 -2.37 -4.40 8.24
CA VAL A 209 -2.22 -5.84 8.33
C VAL A 209 -3.60 -6.47 8.31
N TYR A 210 -3.88 -7.28 7.29
CA TYR A 210 -5.12 -8.02 7.19
C TYR A 210 -4.87 -9.52 7.31
N ALA A 211 -5.55 -10.14 8.27
CA ALA A 211 -5.53 -11.56 8.55
C ALA A 211 -6.95 -12.13 8.46
N PRO A 212 -7.33 -12.77 7.33
CA PRO A 212 -8.61 -13.45 7.23
C PRO A 212 -8.66 -14.68 8.15
N PRO A 213 -9.84 -15.08 8.66
CA PRO A 213 -9.94 -16.16 9.64
C PRO A 213 -9.71 -17.55 9.02
N ARG A 214 -9.82 -17.63 7.69
CA ARG A 214 -9.62 -18.82 6.87
C ARG A 214 -8.96 -18.35 5.58
N ASP A 215 -8.02 -19.13 5.06
CA ASP A 215 -7.21 -18.84 3.86
C ASP A 215 -5.96 -17.96 4.12
N PRO A 216 -4.86 -18.58 4.62
CA PRO A 216 -3.61 -17.88 4.82
C PRO A 216 -3.00 -17.25 3.57
N GLU A 217 -3.34 -17.75 2.38
CA GLU A 217 -2.86 -17.20 1.10
C GLU A 217 -3.44 -15.80 0.81
N ARG A 218 -4.46 -15.38 1.57
CA ARG A 218 -5.07 -14.06 1.48
C ARG A 218 -4.55 -13.06 2.51
N LYS A 219 -3.70 -13.50 3.45
CA LYS A 219 -3.01 -12.60 4.38
C LYS A 219 -2.23 -11.56 3.59
N VAL A 220 -2.20 -10.34 4.10
CA VAL A 220 -1.43 -9.26 3.49
C VAL A 220 -1.05 -8.23 4.54
N ALA A 221 0.19 -7.75 4.47
CA ALA A 221 0.67 -6.69 5.34
C ALA A 221 1.44 -5.66 4.53
N LEU A 222 1.23 -4.38 4.84
CA LEU A 222 2.05 -3.24 4.46
C LEU A 222 2.69 -2.67 5.72
N VAL A 223 3.99 -2.36 5.66
CA VAL A 223 4.70 -1.56 6.65
C VAL A 223 5.48 -0.48 5.91
N ALA A 224 5.28 0.77 6.31
CA ALA A 224 6.00 1.94 5.84
C ALA A 224 6.54 2.71 7.04
N VAL A 225 7.79 3.18 6.95
CA VAL A 225 8.47 3.92 8.01
C VAL A 225 9.00 5.23 7.44
N GLU A 226 8.75 6.33 8.16
CA GLU A 226 9.23 7.66 7.83
C GLU A 226 10.70 7.82 8.25
N GLU A 227 11.58 8.16 7.30
CA GLU A 227 13.00 8.40 7.53
C GLU A 227 13.33 9.89 7.70
N GLY A 228 12.32 10.72 7.91
CA GLY A 228 12.38 12.18 7.95
C GLY A 228 12.19 12.85 6.59
N ASP A 229 11.92 14.17 6.61
CA ASP A 229 11.65 15.00 5.41
C ASP A 229 10.55 14.44 4.51
N ASP A 230 9.55 13.78 5.10
CA ASP A 230 8.46 13.11 4.39
C ASP A 230 8.91 11.99 3.43
N ARG A 231 10.11 11.44 3.65
CA ARG A 231 10.62 10.26 2.96
C ARG A 231 10.13 9.00 3.67
N TRP A 232 9.51 8.10 2.91
CA TRP A 232 9.04 6.83 3.42
C TRP A 232 9.77 5.67 2.75
N THR A 233 10.17 4.70 3.56
CA THR A 233 10.53 3.38 3.06
C THR A 233 9.42 2.41 3.42
N ALA A 234 8.92 1.68 2.43
CA ALA A 234 7.85 0.72 2.62
C ALA A 234 8.12 -0.65 1.99
N PHE A 235 7.35 -1.61 2.47
CA PHE A 235 7.32 -2.98 2.00
C PHE A 235 5.94 -3.57 2.27
N TRP A 236 5.47 -4.41 1.35
CA TRP A 236 4.28 -5.22 1.59
C TRP A 236 4.48 -6.66 1.10
N THR A 237 3.70 -7.57 1.66
CA THR A 237 3.87 -9.00 1.45
C THR A 237 2.57 -9.77 1.60
N HIS A 238 2.46 -10.87 0.85
CA HIS A 238 1.46 -11.92 1.03
C HIS A 238 2.01 -13.15 1.76
N SER A 239 3.28 -13.16 2.16
CA SER A 239 3.91 -14.29 2.86
C SER A 239 3.31 -14.46 4.25
N GLU A 240 2.62 -15.58 4.49
CA GLU A 240 2.01 -15.92 5.77
C GLU A 240 2.98 -15.71 6.95
N ASP A 241 4.17 -16.30 6.88
CA ASP A 241 5.19 -16.19 7.95
C ASP A 241 5.61 -14.74 8.24
N ARG A 242 5.60 -13.85 7.24
CA ARG A 242 5.96 -12.45 7.43
C ARG A 242 4.78 -11.65 7.96
N VAL A 243 3.59 -11.87 7.41
CA VAL A 243 2.36 -11.21 7.88
C VAL A 243 2.12 -11.55 9.35
N ASP A 244 2.26 -12.81 9.75
CA ASP A 244 2.07 -13.24 11.13
C ASP A 244 3.08 -12.61 12.08
N ARG A 245 4.36 -12.49 11.68
CA ARG A 245 5.36 -11.78 12.51
C ARG A 245 5.01 -10.30 12.71
N ILE A 246 4.50 -9.62 11.68
CA ILE A 246 4.09 -8.22 11.79
C ILE A 246 2.85 -8.11 12.69
N ARG A 247 1.86 -8.98 12.47
CA ARG A 247 0.64 -9.05 13.30
C ARG A 247 0.99 -9.31 14.77
N ASP A 248 1.77 -10.33 15.06
CA ASP A 248 2.16 -10.71 16.42
C ASP A 248 2.96 -9.57 17.09
N TYR A 249 3.83 -8.88 16.34
CA TYR A 249 4.52 -7.68 16.84
C TYR A 249 3.55 -6.57 17.26
N VAL A 250 2.52 -6.29 16.45
CA VAL A 250 1.50 -5.30 16.76
C VAL A 250 0.70 -5.71 17.99
N VAL A 251 0.20 -6.95 18.00
CA VAL A 251 -0.65 -7.48 19.07
C VAL A 251 0.10 -7.53 20.40
N ASP A 252 1.28 -8.15 20.45
CA ASP A 252 2.03 -8.34 21.70
C ASP A 252 2.45 -7.02 22.37
N ARG A 253 2.54 -5.94 21.59
CA ARG A 253 3.11 -4.66 22.03
C ARG A 253 2.07 -3.56 22.26
N TYR A 254 0.97 -3.59 21.52
CA TYR A 254 0.04 -2.47 21.46
C TYR A 254 -1.43 -2.85 21.70
N VAL A 255 -1.78 -4.13 21.87
CA VAL A 255 -3.13 -4.63 22.21
C VAL A 255 -3.13 -5.23 23.61
#